data_AF-A0A7S2A7F2-F1
#
_entry.id   AF-A0A7S2A7F2-F1
#
_cell.length_a   1.000
_cell.length_b   1.000
_cell.length_c   1.000
_cell.angle_alpha   90.00
_cell.angle_beta   90.00
_cell.angle_gamma   90.00
#
_symmetry.space_group_name_H-M   'P 1'
#
loop_
_entity.id
_entity.type
_entity.pdbx_description
1 polymer ?
#
loop_
_entity_poly.entity_id
_entity_poly.type
_entity_poly.pdbx_seq_one_letter_code
_entity_poly.pdbx_strand_id
1 'polypeptide(L)'
;ADDKGKLHHKLQSTMHQQEMWNGGKKDHRFNENTGYPDGMPPQRDHAKILQLPIDLEEREKNVKCAWLRKQFKLLVKKYHPDKYKGNKKRASRKFKEVKEAKEIISSDWGC
;
A
#
# COMPACT_ATOMS: atom_id res chain seq x y z
N ALA A 1 25.47 37.34 25.01
CA ALA A 1 25.19 37.10 23.57
C ALA A 1 24.35 35.81 23.39
N ASP A 2 23.62 35.42 24.42
CA ASP A 2 23.18 34.03 24.64
C ASP A 2 21.71 33.81 24.25
N ASP A 3 20.92 34.87 24.23
CA ASP A 3 19.49 34.79 23.93
C ASP A 3 19.22 34.54 22.45
N LYS A 4 20.03 35.10 21.55
CA LYS A 4 19.95 34.80 20.12
C LYS A 4 20.23 33.32 19.83
N GLY A 5 21.22 32.73 20.50
CA GLY A 5 21.54 31.30 20.34
C GLY A 5 20.40 30.41 20.85
N LYS A 6 19.83 30.73 22.01
CA LYS A 6 18.66 30.03 22.56
C LYS A 6 17.43 30.15 21.66
N LEU A 7 17.16 31.34 21.12
CA LEU A 7 16.05 31.57 20.18
C LEU A 7 16.24 30.76 18.90
N HIS A 8 17.44 30.74 18.34
CA HIS A 8 17.73 30.00 17.13
C HIS A 8 17.58 28.49 17.33
N HIS A 9 18.07 27.96 18.47
CA HIS A 9 17.89 26.55 18.83
C HIS A 9 16.42 26.19 19.04
N LYS A 10 15.65 27.06 19.71
CA LYS A 10 14.20 26.89 19.90
C LYS A 10 13.48 26.85 18.55
N LEU A 11 13.81 27.77 17.64
CA LEU A 11 13.24 27.85 16.30
C LEU A 11 13.51 26.57 15.50
N GLN A 12 14.75 26.09 15.49
CA GLN A 12 15.10 24.83 14.81
C GLN A 12 14.37 23.63 15.41
N SER A 13 14.26 23.55 16.72
CA SER A 13 13.51 22.48 17.40
C SER A 13 12.02 22.51 17.03
N THR A 14 11.41 23.70 16.95
CA THR A 14 10.00 23.84 16.56
C THR A 14 9.77 23.53 15.08
N MET A 15 10.68 23.94 14.19
CA MET A 15 10.62 23.59 12.77
C MET A 15 10.72 22.08 12.58
N HIS A 16 11.64 21.42 13.27
CA HIS A 16 11.76 19.97 13.23
C HIS A 16 10.51 19.26 13.77
N GLN A 17 9.95 19.74 14.88
CA GLN A 17 8.68 19.21 15.41
C GLN A 17 7.54 19.37 14.41
N GLN A 18 7.45 20.50 13.72
CA GLN A 18 6.45 20.76 12.69
C GLN A 18 6.66 19.88 11.45
N GLU A 19 7.90 19.72 10.98
CA GLU A 19 8.25 18.79 9.90
C GLU A 19 7.84 17.36 10.25
N MET A 20 8.17 16.89 11.46
CA MET A 20 7.81 15.55 11.94
C MET A 20 6.29 15.38 12.06
N TRP A 21 5.56 16.40 12.54
CA TRP A 21 4.10 16.39 12.60
C TRP A 21 3.47 16.36 11.20
N ASN A 22 4.10 17.03 10.22
CA ASN A 22 3.73 17.01 8.80
C ASN A 22 4.24 15.75 8.04
N GLY A 23 4.78 14.75 8.73
CA GLY A 23 5.19 13.47 8.14
C GLY A 23 6.69 13.28 7.90
N GLY A 24 7.53 14.21 8.33
CA GLY A 24 9.00 14.16 8.21
C GLY A 24 9.51 14.44 6.80
N LYS A 25 10.82 14.21 6.57
CA LYS A 25 11.36 14.14 5.20
C LYS A 25 10.62 13.05 4.43
N LYS A 26 10.41 13.27 3.12
CA LYS A 26 9.83 12.29 2.19
C LYS A 26 10.72 11.07 2.05
N ASP A 27 10.72 10.26 3.09
CA ASP A 27 11.38 8.99 3.14
C ASP A 27 10.28 7.97 2.88
N HIS A 28 10.44 7.14 1.86
CA HIS A 28 9.50 6.06 1.53
C HIS A 28 9.43 4.94 2.60
N ARG A 29 9.98 5.20 3.80
CA ARG A 29 10.06 4.27 4.91
C ARG A 29 8.79 4.36 5.73
N PHE A 30 8.26 3.20 6.10
CA PHE A 30 7.11 3.07 6.97
C PHE A 30 7.39 3.70 8.35
N ASN A 31 6.49 4.55 8.83
CA ASN A 31 6.46 5.07 10.19
C ASN A 31 5.32 4.40 10.97
N GLU A 32 5.57 3.91 12.19
CA GLU A 32 4.57 3.23 13.02
C GLU A 32 3.43 4.14 13.49
N ASN A 33 3.70 5.44 13.65
CA ASN A 33 2.75 6.43 14.19
C ASN A 33 1.91 7.10 13.09
N THR A 34 2.48 7.30 11.89
CA THR A 34 1.83 8.03 10.78
C THR A 34 1.56 7.17 9.54
N GLY A 35 2.06 5.93 9.50
CA GLY A 35 1.96 5.05 8.34
C GLY A 35 2.95 5.42 7.23
N TYR A 36 2.57 5.16 5.97
CA TYR A 36 3.27 5.74 4.82
C TYR A 36 2.79 7.18 4.63
N PRO A 37 3.68 8.17 4.37
CA PRO A 37 3.32 9.59 4.24
C PRO A 37 2.20 9.87 3.22
N ASP A 38 2.16 9.10 2.12
CA ASP A 38 1.12 9.21 1.08
C ASP A 38 -0.09 8.28 1.32
N GLY A 39 -0.17 7.63 2.48
CA GLY A 39 -1.17 6.60 2.79
C GLY A 39 -1.02 5.29 1.99
N MET A 40 -0.18 5.27 0.95
CA MET A 40 0.07 4.13 0.07
C MET A 40 1.57 3.84 -0.03
N PRO A 41 2.01 2.59 0.23
CA PRO A 41 3.42 2.24 0.06
C PRO A 41 3.88 2.40 -1.40
N PRO A 42 5.17 2.69 -1.63
CA PRO A 42 5.72 2.92 -2.97
C PRO A 42 5.51 1.67 -3.82
N GLN A 43 4.81 1.83 -4.95
CA GLN A 43 4.59 0.83 -6.00
C GLN A 43 4.40 -0.60 -5.45
N ARG A 44 3.20 -0.87 -4.90
CA ARG A 44 2.86 -2.26 -4.58
C ARG A 44 2.87 -3.09 -5.84
N ASP A 45 3.62 -4.18 -5.79
CA ASP A 45 3.57 -5.23 -6.81
C ASP A 45 2.18 -5.89 -6.78
N HIS A 46 1.30 -5.45 -7.69
CA HIS A 46 -0.08 -5.92 -7.80
C HIS A 46 -0.14 -7.42 -8.09
N ALA A 47 0.87 -7.97 -8.80
CA ALA A 47 0.96 -9.39 -9.08
C ALA A 47 1.23 -10.17 -7.78
N LYS A 48 2.11 -9.66 -6.91
CA LYS A 48 2.31 -10.23 -5.55
C LYS A 48 1.06 -10.14 -4.69
N ILE A 49 0.29 -9.04 -4.75
CA ILE A 49 -0.98 -8.92 -4.00
C ILE A 49 -1.95 -10.03 -4.41
N LEU A 50 -2.07 -10.25 -5.72
CA LEU A 50 -2.92 -11.30 -6.29
C LEU A 50 -2.30 -12.69 -6.24
N GLN A 51 -1.10 -12.84 -5.66
CA GLN A 51 -0.38 -14.11 -5.54
C GLN A 51 -0.26 -14.80 -6.91
N LEU A 52 -0.01 -14.00 -7.95
CA LEU A 52 0.18 -14.49 -9.31
C LEU A 52 1.58 -15.12 -9.48
N PRO A 53 1.71 -16.15 -10.31
CA PRO A 53 3.01 -16.70 -10.67
C PRO A 53 3.88 -15.67 -11.40
N ILE A 54 5.20 -15.75 -11.21
CA ILE A 54 6.19 -14.84 -11.84
C ILE A 54 6.24 -15.08 -13.35
N ASP A 55 6.12 -16.34 -13.79
CA ASP A 55 6.16 -16.75 -15.19
C ASP A 55 4.88 -16.40 -15.98
N LEU A 56 3.90 -15.78 -15.33
CA LEU A 56 2.60 -15.51 -15.95
C LEU A 56 2.72 -14.47 -17.07
N GLU A 57 3.69 -13.54 -16.99
CA GLU A 57 3.94 -12.50 -18.00
C GLU A 57 4.35 -13.03 -19.38
N GLU A 58 4.87 -14.26 -19.46
CA GLU A 58 5.28 -14.86 -20.74
C GLU A 58 4.15 -15.69 -21.38
N ARG A 59 3.05 -15.93 -20.65
CA ARG A 59 1.93 -16.75 -21.11
C ARG A 59 1.03 -16.02 -22.12
N GLU A 60 0.22 -16.78 -22.83
CA GLU A 60 -0.82 -16.24 -23.70
C GLU A 60 -1.85 -15.41 -22.91
N LYS A 61 -2.39 -14.36 -23.53
CA LYS A 61 -3.36 -13.44 -22.92
C LYS A 61 -4.55 -14.16 -22.27
N ASN A 62 -5.12 -15.14 -22.96
CA ASN A 62 -6.26 -15.91 -22.46
C ASN A 62 -5.93 -16.64 -21.14
N VAL A 63 -4.74 -17.23 -21.06
CA VAL A 63 -4.25 -17.94 -19.87
C VAL A 63 -4.01 -16.95 -18.73
N LYS A 64 -3.37 -15.81 -18.99
CA LYS A 64 -3.15 -14.73 -18.01
C LYS A 64 -4.46 -14.23 -17.40
N CYS A 65 -5.43 -13.88 -18.23
CA CYS A 65 -6.73 -13.38 -17.78
C CYS A 65 -7.50 -14.43 -16.98
N ALA A 66 -7.42 -15.71 -17.37
CA ALA A 66 -8.03 -16.81 -16.61
C ALA A 66 -7.41 -16.95 -15.21
N TRP A 67 -6.09 -16.88 -15.10
CA TRP A 67 -5.37 -16.90 -13.82
C TRP A 67 -5.70 -15.71 -12.94
N LEU A 68 -5.71 -14.50 -13.52
CA LEU A 68 -6.10 -13.27 -12.83
C LEU A 68 -7.49 -13.42 -12.17
N ARG A 69 -8.48 -13.86 -12.95
CA ARG A 69 -9.86 -14.08 -12.47
C ARG A 69 -9.93 -15.17 -11.41
N LYS A 70 -9.15 -16.25 -11.56
CA LYS A 70 -9.10 -17.36 -10.62
C LYS A 70 -8.54 -16.91 -9.27
N GLN A 71 -7.38 -16.26 -9.25
CA GLN A 71 -6.76 -15.78 -8.00
C GLN A 71 -7.60 -14.71 -7.31
N PHE A 72 -8.15 -13.77 -8.08
CA PHE A 72 -9.06 -12.77 -7.55
C PHE A 72 -10.24 -13.41 -6.79
N LYS A 73 -10.91 -14.40 -7.38
CA LYS A 73 -12.01 -15.12 -6.75
C LYS A 73 -11.60 -15.81 -5.43
N LEU A 74 -10.42 -16.44 -5.41
CA LEU A 74 -9.89 -17.11 -4.21
C LEU A 74 -9.63 -16.10 -3.08
N LEU A 75 -8.97 -14.98 -3.39
CA LEU A 75 -8.63 -13.97 -2.39
C LEU A 75 -9.85 -13.20 -1.90
N VAL A 76 -10.80 -12.88 -2.78
CA VAL A 76 -12.10 -12.30 -2.38
C VAL A 76 -12.81 -13.23 -1.42
N LYS A 77 -12.92 -14.53 -1.72
CA LYS A 77 -13.57 -15.49 -0.82
C LYS A 77 -12.86 -15.57 0.54
N LYS A 78 -11.52 -15.47 0.55
CA LYS A 78 -10.70 -15.51 1.77
C LYS A 78 -10.85 -14.27 2.64
N TYR A 79 -10.92 -13.08 2.04
CA TYR A 79 -10.95 -11.80 2.77
C TYR A 79 -12.32 -11.11 2.72
N HIS A 80 -13.38 -11.79 2.28
CA HIS A 80 -14.72 -11.23 2.21
C HIS A 80 -15.17 -10.76 3.61
N PRO A 81 -15.62 -9.50 3.77
CA PRO A 81 -15.93 -8.94 5.09
C PRO A 81 -17.01 -9.72 5.84
N ASP A 82 -17.95 -10.33 5.12
CA ASP A 82 -19.01 -11.19 5.68
C ASP A 82 -18.50 -12.54 6.18
N LYS A 83 -17.57 -13.18 5.45
CA LYS A 83 -17.13 -14.56 5.73
C LYS A 83 -15.88 -14.64 6.61
N TYR A 84 -15.15 -13.54 6.73
CA TYR A 84 -13.90 -13.51 7.47
C TYR A 84 -14.15 -13.42 8.99
N LYS A 85 -13.82 -14.51 9.70
CA LYS A 85 -14.03 -14.62 11.15
C LYS A 85 -12.97 -13.89 12.00
N GLY A 86 -11.91 -13.35 11.40
CA GLY A 86 -10.84 -12.66 12.10
C GLY A 86 -11.05 -11.14 12.22
N ASN A 87 -9.95 -10.39 12.27
CA ASN A 87 -10.00 -8.92 12.32
C ASN A 87 -10.65 -8.32 11.05
N LYS A 88 -11.87 -7.78 11.19
CA LYS A 88 -12.65 -7.17 10.11
C LYS A 88 -11.93 -6.00 9.42
N LYS A 89 -11.16 -5.20 10.17
CA LYS A 89 -10.37 -4.10 9.58
C LYS A 89 -9.28 -4.63 8.64
N ARG A 90 -8.61 -5.73 9.03
CA ARG A 90 -7.60 -6.39 8.18
C ARG A 90 -8.22 -6.98 6.91
N ALA A 91 -9.39 -7.61 7.03
CA ALA A 91 -10.12 -8.17 5.90
C ALA A 91 -10.53 -7.09 4.90
N SER A 92 -11.15 -6.00 5.38
CA SER A 92 -11.56 -4.88 4.54
C SER A 92 -10.37 -4.26 3.79
N ARG A 93 -9.24 -4.03 4.47
CA ARG A 93 -8.00 -3.55 3.83
C ARG A 93 -7.52 -4.50 2.74
N LYS A 94 -7.40 -5.80 3.04
CA LYS A 94 -6.95 -6.82 2.07
C LYS A 94 -7.91 -6.96 0.89
N PHE A 95 -9.21 -6.87 1.14
CA PHE A 95 -10.23 -6.90 0.10
C PHE A 95 -10.09 -5.72 -0.86
N LYS A 96 -9.89 -4.51 -0.34
CA LYS A 96 -9.63 -3.31 -1.15
C LYS A 96 -8.37 -3.48 -2.00
N GLU A 97 -7.28 -3.94 -1.39
CA GLU A 97 -6.00 -4.20 -2.09
C GLU A 97 -6.16 -5.19 -3.25
N VAL A 98 -6.90 -6.28 -3.03
CA VAL A 98 -7.14 -7.32 -4.04
C VAL A 98 -8.02 -6.79 -5.19
N LYS A 99 -9.00 -5.94 -4.88
CA LYS A 99 -9.88 -5.31 -5.88
C LYS A 99 -9.10 -4.35 -6.78
N GLU A 100 -8.34 -3.46 -6.17
CA GLU A 100 -7.49 -2.49 -6.86
C GLU A 100 -6.45 -3.18 -7.75
N ALA A 101 -5.73 -4.17 -7.21
CA ALA A 101 -4.75 -4.94 -7.97
C ALA A 101 -5.37 -5.63 -9.19
N LYS A 102 -6.58 -6.18 -9.06
CA LYS A 102 -7.30 -6.79 -10.18
C LYS A 102 -7.65 -5.76 -11.25
N GLU A 103 -8.11 -4.58 -10.86
CA GLU A 103 -8.52 -3.52 -11.82
C GLU A 103 -7.32 -3.05 -12.64
N ILE A 104 -6.20 -2.76 -11.98
CA ILE A 104 -4.96 -2.31 -12.63
C ILE A 104 -4.43 -3.39 -13.58
N ILE A 105 -4.21 -4.62 -13.10
CA ILE A 105 -3.67 -5.69 -13.94
C ILE A 105 -4.60 -6.05 -15.10
N SER A 106 -5.92 -5.99 -14.90
CA SER A 106 -6.90 -6.23 -15.97
C SER A 106 -6.73 -5.18 -17.06
N SER A 107 -6.63 -3.89 -16.69
CA SER A 107 -6.39 -2.80 -17.63
C SER A 107 -5.05 -2.97 -18.38
N ASP A 108 -3.98 -3.31 -17.65
CA ASP A 108 -2.64 -3.46 -18.23
C ASP A 108 -2.54 -4.62 -19.21
N TRP A 109 -3.21 -5.75 -18.93
CA TRP A 109 -3.20 -6.94 -19.79
C TRP A 109 -4.31 -6.94 -20.84
N GLY A 110 -5.21 -5.96 -20.81
CA GLY A 110 -6.41 -5.91 -21.66
C GLY A 110 -7.37 -7.06 -21.41
N CYS A 111 -7.45 -7.53 -20.16
CA CYS A 111 -8.51 -8.38 -19.65
C CYS A 111 -9.69 -7.50 -19.17
#